data_AF-A0A4Q7V640-F1
#
_entry.id   AF-A0A4Q7V640-F1
#
_cell.length_a   1.000
_cell.length_b   1.000
_cell.length_c   1.000
_cell.angle_alpha   90.00
_cell.angle_beta   90.00
_cell.angle_gamma   90.00
#
_symmetry.space_group_name_H-M   'P 1'
#
loop_
_entity.id
_entity.type
_entity.pdbx_description
1 polymer ?
#
loop_
_entity_poly.entity_id
_entity_poly.type
_entity_poly.pdbx_seq_one_letter_code
_entity_poly.pdbx_strand_id
1 'polypeptide(L)'
;MKATAITVLLVLFFCFTGFSQIKYEGKMDSKYKSIKLEDGSFKYVKYDKKNQTIYIYNLNNTLWKKVKLPLPENHFLDEVKLISQKTFNKDEEVELVYSCVEYTMSDNYEDPAEEYFKINFTLNVITESGESLLRVENSNEMEIITTEGGVKMLVYKHVSERFNNGDETLIYNLP
;
A
#
# COMPACT_ATOMS: atom_id res chain seq x y z
N MET A 1 46.27 -31.65 -26.79
CA MET A 1 45.00 -32.41 -26.86
C MET A 1 44.35 -32.62 -25.49
N LYS A 2 45.05 -33.12 -24.46
CA LYS A 2 44.44 -33.33 -23.12
C LYS A 2 44.02 -32.04 -22.41
N ALA A 3 44.83 -30.98 -22.47
CA ALA A 3 44.50 -29.69 -21.85
C ALA A 3 43.28 -29.02 -22.50
N THR A 4 43.18 -29.03 -23.83
CA THR A 4 42.06 -28.46 -24.59
C THR A 4 40.74 -29.17 -24.31
N ALA A 5 40.76 -30.50 -24.14
CA ALA A 5 39.56 -31.26 -23.76
C ALA A 5 39.07 -30.91 -22.35
N ILE A 6 39.99 -30.69 -21.39
CA ILE A 6 39.66 -30.28 -20.02
C ILE A 6 39.07 -28.86 -20.00
N THR A 7 39.62 -27.93 -20.80
CA THR A 7 39.08 -26.56 -20.90
C THR A 7 37.66 -26.54 -21.48
N VAL A 8 37.39 -27.35 -22.52
CA VAL A 8 36.04 -27.46 -23.12
C VAL A 8 35.05 -28.07 -22.13
N LEU A 9 35.45 -29.08 -21.35
CA LEU A 9 34.60 -29.70 -20.34
C LEU A 9 34.25 -28.71 -19.20
N LEU A 10 35.22 -27.89 -18.78
CA LEU A 10 35.01 -26.83 -17.79
C LEU A 10 34.03 -25.76 -18.30
N VAL A 11 34.19 -25.30 -19.54
CA VAL A 11 33.28 -24.32 -20.16
C VAL A 11 31.86 -24.87 -20.26
N LEU A 12 31.69 -26.14 -20.63
CA LEU A 12 30.38 -26.80 -20.67
C LEU A 12 29.73 -26.91 -19.27
N PHE A 13 30.52 -27.13 -18.21
CA PHE A 13 30.00 -27.22 -16.84
C PHE A 13 29.49 -25.86 -16.31
N PHE A 14 30.11 -24.74 -16.72
CA PHE A 14 29.66 -23.39 -16.38
C PHE A 14 28.39 -22.95 -17.12
N CYS A 15 28.04 -23.58 -18.24
CA CYS A 15 26.82 -23.25 -19.00
C CYS A 15 25.53 -23.78 -18.35
N PHE A 16 25.59 -24.68 -17.37
CA PHE A 16 24.40 -25.30 -16.76
C PHE A 16 23.83 -24.56 -15.55
N THR A 17 24.50 -23.53 -15.02
CA THR A 17 24.04 -22.82 -13.80
C THR A 17 23.24 -21.54 -14.10
N GLY A 18 22.85 -21.30 -15.35
CA GLY A 18 22.38 -19.98 -15.80
C GLY A 18 20.88 -19.78 -16.00
N PHE A 19 20.03 -20.78 -15.76
CA PHE A 19 18.59 -20.60 -15.99
C PHE A 19 17.89 -20.06 -14.74
N SER A 20 17.81 -18.74 -14.61
CA SER A 20 16.79 -18.11 -13.78
C SER A 20 15.44 -18.32 -14.48
N GLN A 21 14.83 -19.47 -14.23
CA GLN A 21 13.51 -19.78 -14.74
C GLN A 21 12.47 -19.39 -13.70
N ILE A 22 11.40 -18.71 -14.14
CA ILE A 22 10.22 -18.47 -13.30
C ILE A 22 9.68 -19.84 -12.88
N LYS A 23 9.76 -20.14 -11.58
CA LYS A 23 9.26 -21.38 -11.00
C LYS A 23 7.89 -21.11 -10.37
N TYR A 24 6.88 -21.84 -10.81
CA TYR A 24 5.59 -21.82 -10.14
C TYR A 24 5.70 -22.53 -8.79
N GLU A 25 5.44 -21.80 -7.71
CA GLU A 25 5.48 -22.35 -6.34
C GLU A 25 4.10 -22.74 -5.81
N GLY A 26 3.02 -22.25 -6.44
CA GLY A 26 1.65 -22.54 -6.04
C GLY A 26 0.68 -21.42 -6.36
N LYS A 27 -0.58 -21.61 -5.94
CA LYS A 27 -1.66 -20.61 -6.03
C LYS A 27 -2.29 -20.37 -4.67
N MET A 28 -2.90 -19.21 -4.52
CA MET A 28 -3.77 -18.87 -3.40
C MET A 28 -5.14 -18.46 -3.93
N ASP A 29 -6.21 -18.76 -3.19
CA ASP A 29 -7.59 -18.47 -3.62
C ASP A 29 -8.01 -17.00 -3.45
N SER A 30 -7.04 -16.09 -3.29
CA SER A 30 -7.30 -14.66 -3.06
C SER A 30 -6.16 -13.81 -3.61
N LYS A 31 -6.45 -12.55 -3.91
CA LYS A 31 -5.45 -11.58 -4.31
C LYS A 31 -4.70 -11.05 -3.08
N TYR A 32 -3.38 -11.16 -3.11
CA TYR A 32 -2.48 -10.57 -2.12
C TYR A 32 -1.67 -9.45 -2.78
N LYS A 33 -1.35 -8.41 -2.01
CA LYS A 33 -0.28 -7.45 -2.32
C LYS A 33 0.92 -7.75 -1.43
N SER A 34 2.14 -7.48 -1.88
CA SER A 34 3.31 -7.49 -1.01
C SER A 34 3.57 -6.08 -0.49
N ILE A 35 4.05 -5.98 0.75
CA ILE A 35 4.57 -4.73 1.32
C ILE A 35 5.90 -5.00 2.01
N LYS A 36 6.79 -4.02 1.99
CA LYS A 36 8.08 -4.05 2.67
C LYS A 36 7.98 -3.20 3.94
N LEU A 37 8.35 -3.78 5.07
CA LEU A 37 8.44 -3.06 6.35
C LEU A 37 9.78 -2.33 6.48
N GLU A 38 9.92 -1.49 7.50
CA GLU A 38 11.11 -0.68 7.77
C GLU A 38 12.36 -1.53 8.02
N ASP A 39 12.19 -2.73 8.61
CA ASP A 39 13.27 -3.69 8.84
C ASP A 39 13.75 -4.39 7.55
N GLY A 40 13.11 -4.09 6.42
CA GLY A 40 13.38 -4.66 5.12
C GLY A 40 12.70 -6.00 4.84
N SER A 41 11.96 -6.54 5.81
CA SER A 41 11.17 -7.76 5.64
C SER A 41 9.94 -7.50 4.76
N PHE A 42 9.50 -8.55 4.05
CA PHE A 42 8.30 -8.49 3.23
C PHE A 42 7.14 -9.23 3.90
N LYS A 43 5.94 -8.68 3.76
CA LYS A 43 4.68 -9.30 4.18
C LYS A 43 3.71 -9.40 3.01
N TYR A 44 2.81 -10.38 3.07
CA TYR A 44 1.65 -10.44 2.19
C TYR A 44 0.45 -9.80 2.87
N VAL A 45 -0.31 -9.02 2.12
CA VAL A 45 -1.47 -8.27 2.59
C VAL A 45 -2.69 -8.69 1.79
N LYS A 46 -3.77 -9.05 2.48
CA LYS A 46 -5.06 -9.40 1.90
C LYS A 46 -6.15 -8.55 2.53
N TYR A 47 -6.99 -7.96 1.70
CA TYR A 47 -8.20 -7.28 2.14
C TYR A 47 -9.42 -8.19 2.04
N ASP A 48 -10.13 -8.35 3.14
CA ASP A 48 -11.44 -8.96 3.21
C ASP A 48 -12.52 -7.87 3.19
N LYS A 49 -13.11 -7.66 2.01
CA LYS A 49 -14.15 -6.64 1.79
C LYS A 49 -15.39 -6.87 2.65
N LYS A 50 -15.76 -8.13 2.93
CA LYS A 50 -16.97 -8.44 3.70
C LYS A 50 -16.84 -8.00 5.16
N ASN A 51 -15.65 -8.23 5.73
CA ASN A 51 -15.37 -7.92 7.14
C ASN A 51 -14.60 -6.60 7.32
N GLN A 52 -14.33 -5.86 6.23
CA GLN A 52 -13.50 -4.66 6.20
C GLN A 52 -12.18 -4.85 6.97
N THR A 53 -11.50 -5.96 6.73
CA THR A 53 -10.32 -6.36 7.50
C THR A 53 -9.12 -6.55 6.60
N ILE A 54 -7.99 -5.98 6.98
CA ILE A 54 -6.68 -6.29 6.43
C ILE A 54 -6.05 -7.44 7.22
N TYR A 55 -5.69 -8.51 6.51
CA TYR A 55 -4.89 -9.61 7.04
C TYR A 55 -3.47 -9.48 6.50
N ILE A 56 -2.50 -9.55 7.41
CA ILE A 56 -1.08 -9.42 7.09
C ILE A 56 -0.41 -10.74 7.45
N TYR A 57 0.28 -11.34 6.49
CA TYR A 57 0.91 -12.65 6.59
C TYR A 57 2.41 -12.56 6.38
N ASN A 58 3.14 -13.47 6.99
CA ASN A 58 4.52 -13.74 6.64
C ASN A 58 4.59 -14.39 5.25
N LEU A 59 5.76 -14.40 4.61
CA LEU A 59 5.96 -15.00 3.28
C LEU A 59 5.68 -16.52 3.26
N ASN A 60 5.77 -17.20 4.41
CA ASN A 60 5.38 -18.60 4.57
C ASN A 60 3.86 -18.79 4.80
N ASN A 61 3.05 -17.75 4.55
CA ASN A 61 1.59 -17.72 4.71
C ASN A 61 1.05 -17.87 6.13
N THR A 62 1.90 -17.79 7.15
CA THR A 62 1.43 -17.73 8.54
C THR A 62 0.86 -16.33 8.82
N LEU A 63 -0.31 -16.27 9.47
CA LEU A 63 -0.92 -15.00 9.87
C LEU A 63 0.00 -14.29 10.87
N TRP A 64 0.33 -13.03 10.58
CA TRP A 64 1.11 -12.18 11.46
C TRP A 64 0.20 -11.23 12.25
N LYS A 65 -0.62 -10.44 11.54
CA LYS A 65 -1.45 -9.38 12.13
C LYS A 65 -2.79 -9.27 11.40
N LYS A 66 -3.79 -8.73 12.09
CA LYS A 66 -5.13 -8.49 11.55
C LYS A 66 -5.59 -7.11 12.01
N VAL A 67 -5.93 -6.24 11.06
CA VAL A 67 -6.43 -4.89 11.36
C VAL A 67 -7.80 -4.69 10.75
N LYS A 68 -8.76 -4.28 11.57
CA LYS A 68 -10.09 -3.91 11.08
C LYS A 68 -10.06 -2.45 10.65
N LEU A 69 -10.44 -2.18 9.41
CA LEU A 69 -10.52 -0.82 8.89
C LEU A 69 -11.83 -0.18 9.36
N PRO A 70 -11.79 1.01 9.97
CA PRO A 70 -12.98 1.78 10.32
C PRO A 70 -13.52 2.52 9.07
N LEU A 71 -13.84 1.77 8.01
CA LEU A 71 -14.39 2.36 6.79
C LEU A 71 -15.80 2.92 7.08
N PRO A 72 -16.06 4.20 6.77
CA PRO A 72 -17.41 4.75 6.85
C PRO A 72 -18.38 4.01 5.91
N GLU A 73 -19.68 4.22 6.12
CA GLU A 73 -20.70 3.69 5.23
C GLU A 73 -20.47 4.18 3.79
N ASN A 74 -20.80 3.34 2.80
CA ASN A 74 -20.62 3.60 1.36
C ASN A 74 -19.18 3.86 0.88
N HIS A 75 -18.19 3.73 1.75
CA HIS A 75 -16.78 3.84 1.37
C HIS A 75 -16.19 2.48 0.98
N PHE A 76 -15.34 2.50 -0.02
CA PHE A 76 -14.55 1.34 -0.46
C PHE A 76 -13.08 1.59 -0.17
N LEU A 77 -12.35 0.54 0.22
CA LEU A 77 -10.89 0.61 0.25
C LEU A 77 -10.38 0.86 -1.16
N ASP A 78 -9.59 1.91 -1.33
CA ASP A 78 -8.87 2.21 -2.54
C ASP A 78 -7.51 1.50 -2.50
N GLU A 79 -6.65 1.90 -1.56
CA GLU A 79 -5.33 1.27 -1.39
C GLU A 79 -4.84 1.29 0.06
N VAL A 80 -4.10 0.24 0.45
CA VAL A 80 -3.19 0.30 1.61
C VAL A 80 -1.84 0.80 1.12
N LYS A 81 -1.44 1.98 1.58
CA LYS A 81 -0.24 2.68 1.13
C LYS A 81 0.99 2.34 1.95
N LEU A 82 0.80 2.18 3.25
CA LEU A 82 1.88 1.86 4.19
C LEU A 82 1.35 0.96 5.30
N ILE A 83 2.21 0.04 5.73
CA ILE A 83 2.07 -0.72 6.96
C ILE A 83 3.40 -0.55 7.68
N SER A 84 3.34 -0.09 8.93
CA SER A 84 4.49 0.31 9.73
C SER A 84 4.38 -0.22 11.16
N GLN A 85 5.50 -0.32 11.87
CA GLN A 85 5.51 -0.42 13.34
C GLN A 85 6.20 0.76 14.02
N LYS A 86 6.82 1.67 13.25
CA LYS A 86 7.80 2.65 13.77
C LYS A 86 7.71 4.02 13.14
N THR A 87 6.86 4.20 12.13
CA THR A 87 6.72 5.46 11.39
C THR A 87 5.91 6.47 12.20
N PHE A 88 4.87 6.02 12.91
CA PHE A 88 3.92 6.90 13.60
C PHE A 88 4.00 6.83 15.11
N ASN A 89 4.30 5.67 15.69
CA ASN A 89 4.56 5.52 17.13
C ASN A 89 5.84 4.72 17.40
N LYS A 90 6.18 4.57 18.68
CA LYS A 90 7.40 3.88 19.16
C LYS A 90 7.11 2.54 19.84
N ASP A 91 5.86 2.11 19.83
CA ASP A 91 5.46 0.80 20.35
C ASP A 91 5.64 -0.30 19.28
N GLU A 92 5.10 -1.48 19.55
CA GLU A 92 5.22 -2.65 18.67
C GLU A 92 3.92 -2.92 17.88
N GLU A 93 2.91 -2.05 18.02
CA GLU A 93 1.67 -2.16 17.25
C GLU A 93 1.92 -1.80 15.79
N VAL A 94 1.07 -2.32 14.91
CA VAL A 94 1.14 -2.01 13.48
C VAL A 94 0.24 -0.84 13.14
N GLU A 95 0.77 0.21 12.55
CA GLU A 95 -0.03 1.29 11.95
C GLU A 95 -0.22 1.09 10.45
N LEU A 96 -1.39 1.49 9.97
CA LEU A 96 -1.76 1.41 8.57
C LEU A 96 -2.08 2.79 8.04
N VAL A 97 -1.51 3.10 6.87
CA VAL A 97 -1.97 4.19 6.03
C VAL A 97 -2.78 3.59 4.89
N TYR A 98 -4.02 4.04 4.73
CA TYR A 98 -4.87 3.62 3.62
C TYR A 98 -5.70 4.78 3.08
N SER A 99 -6.00 4.73 1.79
CA SER A 99 -7.03 5.56 1.16
C SER A 99 -8.34 4.80 1.04
N CYS A 100 -9.45 5.48 1.24
CA CYS A 100 -10.77 5.00 0.84
C CYS A 100 -11.44 6.00 -0.09
N VAL A 101 -12.40 5.49 -0.86
CA VAL A 101 -13.12 6.24 -1.88
C VAL A 101 -14.63 6.07 -1.70
N GLU A 102 -15.35 7.16 -1.89
CA GLU A 102 -16.80 7.22 -1.99
C GLU A 102 -17.19 7.76 -3.37
N TYR A 103 -18.24 7.18 -3.95
CA TYR A 103 -18.83 7.63 -5.20
C TYR A 103 -20.23 8.18 -4.90
N THR A 104 -20.45 9.45 -5.18
CA THR A 104 -21.76 10.10 -5.07
C THR A 104 -22.27 10.40 -6.47
N MET A 105 -23.51 10.02 -6.79
CA MET A 105 -24.15 10.38 -8.06
C MET A 105 -24.94 11.67 -7.89
N SER A 106 -24.93 12.54 -8.90
CA SER A 106 -25.83 13.71 -8.91
C SER A 106 -27.27 13.26 -9.14
N ASP A 107 -28.21 13.89 -8.41
CA ASP A 107 -29.65 13.70 -8.62
C ASP A 107 -30.12 14.34 -9.94
N ASN A 108 -29.35 15.27 -10.51
CA ASN A 108 -29.68 16.03 -11.71
C ASN A 108 -28.83 15.58 -12.92
N TYR A 109 -29.06 14.35 -13.38
CA TYR A 109 -28.33 13.75 -14.50
C TYR A 109 -28.65 14.38 -15.87
N GLU A 110 -29.63 15.28 -15.95
CA GLU A 110 -30.06 15.94 -17.18
C GLU A 110 -29.31 17.27 -17.44
N ASP A 111 -28.61 17.82 -16.44
CA ASP A 111 -27.81 19.04 -16.60
C ASP A 111 -26.36 18.71 -17.03
N PRO A 112 -25.96 19.02 -18.28
CA PRO A 112 -24.59 18.78 -18.75
C PRO A 112 -23.54 19.68 -18.07
N ALA A 113 -23.95 20.69 -17.29
CA ALA A 113 -23.03 21.52 -16.50
C ALA A 113 -22.68 20.88 -15.15
N GLU A 114 -23.48 19.92 -14.66
CA GLU A 114 -23.22 19.19 -13.43
C GLU A 114 -22.40 17.92 -13.69
N GLU A 115 -21.52 17.58 -12.74
CA GLU A 115 -20.73 16.36 -12.82
C GLU A 115 -21.59 15.15 -12.43
N TYR A 116 -21.69 14.18 -13.34
CA TYR A 116 -22.56 13.01 -13.17
C TYR A 116 -22.20 12.16 -11.94
N PHE A 117 -20.91 12.09 -11.59
CA PHE A 117 -20.42 11.40 -10.40
C PHE A 117 -19.32 12.22 -9.73
N LYS A 118 -19.39 12.33 -8.40
CA LYS A 118 -18.35 12.91 -7.56
C LYS A 118 -17.55 11.78 -6.91
N ILE A 119 -16.22 11.88 -6.97
CA ILE A 119 -15.31 10.94 -6.33
C ILE A 119 -14.66 11.64 -5.14
N ASN A 120 -14.94 11.14 -3.92
CA ASN A 120 -14.32 11.66 -2.71
C ASN A 120 -13.31 10.66 -2.18
N PHE A 121 -12.07 11.09 -2.03
CA PHE A 121 -11.03 10.30 -1.41
C PHE A 121 -10.79 10.72 0.03
N THR A 122 -10.47 9.77 0.90
CA THR A 122 -9.99 10.05 2.25
C THR A 122 -8.76 9.21 2.57
N LEU A 123 -7.69 9.87 3.01
CA LEU A 123 -6.49 9.23 3.53
C LEU A 123 -6.64 9.08 5.04
N ASN A 124 -6.36 7.88 5.55
CA ASN A 124 -6.45 7.57 6.96
C ASN A 124 -5.13 6.96 7.43
N VAL A 125 -4.69 7.35 8.62
CA VAL A 125 -3.66 6.68 9.40
C VAL A 125 -4.33 6.12 10.64
N ILE A 126 -4.20 4.82 10.86
CA ILE A 126 -4.83 4.12 11.97
C ILE A 126 -3.83 3.22 12.70
N THR A 127 -4.10 2.91 13.95
CA THR A 127 -3.39 1.88 14.73
C THR A 127 -3.91 0.47 14.40
N GLU A 128 -3.30 -0.55 15.01
CA GLU A 128 -3.69 -1.95 14.86
C GLU A 128 -5.11 -2.22 15.35
N SER A 129 -5.54 -1.48 16.39
CA SER A 129 -6.87 -1.58 16.99
C SER A 129 -7.95 -0.85 16.16
N GLY A 130 -7.56 -0.08 15.16
CA GLY A 130 -8.45 0.74 14.33
C GLY A 130 -8.68 2.15 14.88
N GLU A 131 -7.93 2.58 15.89
CA GLU A 131 -7.94 3.97 16.36
C GLU A 131 -7.37 4.89 15.28
N SER A 132 -8.02 6.03 15.04
CA SER A 132 -7.58 7.01 14.05
C SER A 132 -6.51 7.92 14.63
N LEU A 133 -5.32 7.90 14.01
CA LEU A 133 -4.22 8.84 14.29
C LEU A 133 -4.30 10.09 13.42
N LEU A 134 -4.71 9.92 12.16
CA LEU A 134 -4.91 11.01 11.20
C LEU A 134 -6.02 10.64 10.21
N ARG A 135 -6.81 11.63 9.83
CA ARG A 135 -7.79 11.54 8.74
C ARG A 135 -7.71 12.81 7.90
N VAL A 136 -7.49 12.66 6.60
CA VAL A 136 -7.40 13.76 5.64
C VAL A 136 -8.39 13.51 4.51
N GLU A 137 -9.46 14.30 4.49
CA GLU A 137 -10.44 14.30 3.40
C GLU A 137 -9.88 14.94 2.14
N ASN A 138 -10.43 14.53 0.99
CA ASN A 138 -10.00 14.89 -0.35
C ASN A 138 -8.52 14.57 -0.60
N SER A 139 -8.06 13.44 -0.11
CA SER A 139 -6.67 13.02 -0.28
C SER A 139 -6.61 11.52 -0.45
N ASN A 140 -5.86 11.06 -1.43
CA ASN A 140 -5.51 9.67 -1.61
C ASN A 140 -4.03 9.51 -1.92
N GLU A 141 -3.16 10.49 -1.66
CA GLU A 141 -1.73 10.31 -1.89
C GLU A 141 -0.90 10.89 -0.74
N MET A 142 0.24 10.24 -0.49
CA MET A 142 1.18 10.65 0.53
C MET A 142 2.61 10.21 0.21
N GLU A 143 3.56 10.88 0.81
CA GLU A 143 4.98 10.53 0.77
C GLU A 143 5.61 10.69 2.15
N ILE A 144 6.53 9.81 2.53
CA ILE A 144 7.38 9.98 3.70
C ILE A 144 8.79 10.28 3.24
N ILE A 145 9.33 11.40 3.71
CA ILE A 145 10.67 11.85 3.40
C ILE A 145 11.51 11.95 4.68
N THR A 146 12.78 11.58 4.56
CA THR A 146 13.78 11.81 5.62
C THR A 146 14.56 13.08 5.28
N THR A 147 14.62 14.01 6.23
CA THR A 147 15.33 15.30 6.09
C THR A 147 16.34 15.44 7.22
N GLU A 148 17.23 16.43 7.14
CA GLU A 148 18.17 16.75 8.23
C GLU A 148 17.42 17.09 9.55
N GLY A 149 16.20 17.63 9.45
CA GLY A 149 15.36 17.98 10.59
C GLY A 149 14.43 16.87 11.09
N GLY A 150 14.59 15.64 10.59
CA GLY A 150 13.75 14.49 10.95
C GLY A 150 12.89 13.98 9.80
N VAL A 151 11.94 13.10 10.15
CA VAL A 151 11.03 12.46 9.18
C VAL A 151 9.77 13.30 9.02
N LYS A 152 9.35 13.52 7.78
CA LYS A 152 8.13 14.24 7.44
C LYS A 152 7.21 13.39 6.60
N MET A 153 5.90 13.53 6.81
CA MET A 153 4.88 13.00 5.93
C MET A 153 4.26 14.17 5.15
N LEU A 154 4.28 14.06 3.84
CA LEU A 154 3.61 14.95 2.91
C LEU A 154 2.31 14.28 2.48
N VAL A 155 1.18 15.00 2.56
CA VAL A 155 -0.13 14.52 2.11
C VAL A 155 -0.65 15.47 1.04
N TYR A 156 -0.99 14.92 -0.12
CA TYR A 156 -1.41 15.69 -1.29
C TYR A 156 -2.94 15.76 -1.33
N LYS A 157 -3.49 16.92 -0.96
CA LYS A 157 -4.92 17.17 -0.80
C LYS A 157 -5.49 17.92 -2.00
N HIS A 158 -6.57 17.40 -2.56
CA HIS A 158 -7.37 18.05 -3.58
C HIS A 158 -8.29 19.10 -2.95
N VAL A 159 -8.12 20.36 -3.30
CA VAL A 159 -8.95 21.47 -2.79
C VAL A 159 -10.20 21.66 -3.64
N SER A 160 -10.13 21.37 -4.93
CA SER A 160 -11.27 21.42 -5.84
C SER A 160 -11.85 20.04 -6.10
N GLU A 161 -13.16 19.99 -6.33
CA GLU A 161 -13.88 18.76 -6.71
C GLU A 161 -13.41 18.21 -8.06
N ARG A 162 -12.88 19.10 -8.91
CA ARG A 162 -12.18 18.74 -10.14
C ARG A 162 -10.70 18.59 -9.83
N PHE A 163 -10.02 17.59 -10.38
CA PHE A 163 -8.56 17.40 -10.32
C PHE A 163 -7.77 18.50 -11.06
N ASN A 164 -8.20 19.76 -10.98
CA ASN A 164 -7.70 20.90 -11.72
C ASN A 164 -6.95 21.83 -10.75
N ASN A 165 -5.64 21.60 -10.63
CA ASN A 165 -4.60 22.57 -10.24
C ASN A 165 -4.77 23.34 -8.90
N GLY A 166 -5.62 22.88 -8.00
CA GLY A 166 -5.80 23.48 -6.66
C GLY A 166 -5.12 22.72 -5.52
N ASP A 167 -4.24 21.75 -5.81
CA ASP A 167 -3.75 20.85 -4.78
C ASP A 167 -2.94 21.57 -3.68
N GLU A 168 -3.20 21.17 -2.44
CA GLU A 168 -2.45 21.58 -1.26
C GLU A 168 -1.56 20.43 -0.78
N THR A 169 -0.36 20.74 -0.29
CA THR A 169 0.48 19.76 0.41
C THR A 169 0.43 20.03 1.90
N LEU A 170 -0.16 19.10 2.66
CA LEU A 170 -0.13 19.12 4.11
C LEU A 170 1.15 18.45 4.59
N ILE A 171 1.86 19.10 5.52
CA ILE A 171 3.17 18.64 6.00
C ILE A 171 3.05 18.30 7.49
N TYR A 172 3.30 17.04 7.83
CA TYR A 172 3.32 16.55 9.21
C TYR A 172 4.74 16.17 9.61
N ASN A 173 5.15 16.53 10.83
CA ASN A 173 6.38 15.98 11.41
C ASN A 173 6.04 14.65 12.08
N LEU A 174 6.87 13.64 11.83
CA LEU A 174 6.77 12.33 12.44
C LEU A 174 7.78 12.19 13.61
N PRO A 175 7.51 11.32 14.61
CA PRO A 175 8.26 11.25 15.87
C PRO A 175 9.62 10.52 15.85
#